data_AF-A0A9D3AI24-F1
#
_entry.id   AF-A0A9D3AI24-F1
#
_cell.length_a   1.000
_cell.length_b   1.000
_cell.length_c   1.000
_cell.angle_alpha   90.00
_cell.angle_beta   90.00
_cell.angle_gamma   90.00
#
_symmetry.space_group_name_H-M   'P 1'
#
loop_
_entity.id
_entity.type
_entity.pdbx_description
1 polymer ?
#
loop_
_entity_poly.entity_id
_entity_poly.type
_entity_poly.pdbx_seq_one_letter_code
_entity_poly.pdbx_strand_id
1 'polypeptide(L)'
;MEIRILNQQEILPALHLVWEVFAEETAPRYTPEGVAEFQKFIKYENLLPMLQSGGIIFFGAYEGPELTGTLALMSDGHIALFFVRKNWQRKGIGRMLFQSAYNFAAQRLGVRKLTVNSAPSAVEAYLHLGMQITGEEQTQNGITYVPMEVFVIPGLVQPVKKSKKPVILAAVIGACLLIAVGVAGFFLVRNVASMMEQSARSREAYDYFGDGGGYYDDGGDFGNDSSQDDTEELTGIDAIEEKIADDLSYELEEDVYSENGEQNSTVMIDFYVNYPVISGMEDTQVQDAVNETIQKTAMQTVDEIYENPSTEIRDRVLQASTPALISYVEYKVCYASNDFISIVFEDNSYKGSEEYYDPGLRTLNISLKDGAVYQVKDIVDLSGEFLNEWAQGMRDEADNEEFLSELDQDAMKNMLEGNSEDGAYVPNFFVYADGIEIGFDLNYPEGDANDLGYIWVTAPFELEELEAYQTDSEFWSMIGN
;
A
#
# COMPACT_ATOMS: atom_id res chain seq x y z
N MET A 1 -16.65 0.91 -14.91
CA MET A 1 -15.31 1.41 -15.27
C MET A 1 -14.27 0.31 -15.13
N GLU A 2 -13.59 -0.04 -16.22
CA GLU A 2 -12.45 -0.98 -16.30
C GLU A 2 -11.17 -0.19 -16.59
N ILE A 3 -10.12 -0.33 -15.78
CA ILE A 3 -8.80 0.22 -16.10
C ILE A 3 -7.89 -0.91 -16.57
N ARG A 4 -7.18 -0.70 -17.68
CA ARG A 4 -6.20 -1.68 -18.16
C ARG A 4 -5.04 -1.03 -18.91
N ILE A 5 -3.93 -1.75 -18.99
CA ILE A 5 -2.82 -1.42 -19.89
C ILE A 5 -3.30 -1.61 -21.32
N LEU A 6 -3.04 -0.61 -22.17
CA LEU A 6 -3.44 -0.62 -23.57
C LEU A 6 -2.48 -1.47 -24.41
N ASN A 7 -3.05 -2.28 -25.29
CA ASN A 7 -2.28 -2.94 -26.33
C ASN A 7 -2.03 -1.99 -27.51
N GLN A 8 -1.14 -2.38 -28.43
CA GLN A 8 -0.73 -1.53 -29.56
C GLN A 8 -1.90 -1.03 -30.43
N GLN A 9 -2.97 -1.81 -30.58
CA GLN A 9 -4.14 -1.42 -31.39
C GLN A 9 -5.01 -0.37 -30.69
N GLU A 10 -4.91 -0.27 -29.37
CA GLU A 10 -5.67 0.67 -28.53
C GLU A 10 -4.96 2.03 -28.34
N ILE A 11 -3.66 2.12 -28.68
CA ILE A 11 -2.88 3.35 -28.57
C ILE A 11 -3.40 4.46 -29.49
N LEU A 12 -3.72 4.16 -30.75
CA LEU A 12 -4.24 5.17 -31.67
C LEU A 12 -5.56 5.79 -31.16
N PRO A 13 -6.55 5.01 -30.71
CA PRO A 13 -7.72 5.54 -29.98
C PRO A 13 -7.37 6.42 -28.78
N ALA A 14 -6.37 6.05 -27.97
CA ALA A 14 -5.93 6.84 -26.83
C ALA A 14 -5.31 8.19 -27.24
N LEU A 15 -4.45 8.20 -28.26
CA LEU A 15 -3.86 9.43 -28.80
C LEU A 15 -4.91 10.35 -29.42
N HIS A 16 -5.97 9.79 -30.02
CA HIS A 16 -7.11 10.58 -30.48
C HIS A 16 -7.85 11.25 -29.32
N LEU A 17 -8.08 10.52 -28.21
CA LEU A 17 -8.68 11.09 -27.00
C LEU A 17 -7.80 12.21 -26.43
N VAL A 18 -6.49 11.97 -26.30
CA VAL A 18 -5.51 12.97 -25.84
C VAL A 18 -5.60 14.24 -26.67
N TRP A 19 -5.57 14.11 -28.00
CA TRP A 19 -5.68 15.27 -28.90
C TRP A 19 -7.03 15.98 -28.79
N GLU A 20 -8.13 15.23 -28.69
CA GLU A 20 -9.48 15.78 -28.54
C GLU A 20 -9.60 16.66 -27.29
N VAL A 21 -9.17 16.15 -26.14
CA VAL A 21 -9.22 16.88 -24.87
C VAL A 21 -8.24 18.06 -24.86
N PHE A 22 -6.99 17.84 -25.31
CA PHE A 22 -5.99 18.91 -25.40
C PHE A 22 -6.45 20.06 -26.30
N ALA A 23 -6.99 19.76 -27.49
CA ALA A 23 -7.41 20.78 -28.45
C ALA A 23 -8.56 21.65 -27.91
N GLU A 24 -9.46 21.08 -27.12
CA GLU A 24 -10.60 21.80 -26.53
C GLU A 24 -10.20 22.61 -25.29
N GLU A 25 -9.43 22.00 -24.38
CA GLU A 25 -9.28 22.52 -23.02
C GLU A 25 -7.96 23.27 -22.80
N THR A 26 -6.96 23.00 -23.62
CA THR A 26 -5.59 23.44 -23.30
C THR A 26 -4.85 24.14 -24.43
N ALA A 27 -5.05 23.73 -25.69
CA ALA A 27 -4.52 24.43 -26.86
C ALA A 27 -4.82 25.95 -26.88
N PRO A 28 -5.99 26.46 -26.43
CA PRO A 28 -6.25 27.91 -26.36
C PRO A 28 -5.32 28.70 -25.43
N ARG A 29 -4.65 28.03 -24.49
CA ARG A 29 -3.71 28.62 -23.52
C ARG A 29 -2.26 28.55 -23.98
N TYR A 30 -2.00 27.82 -25.06
CA TYR A 30 -0.66 27.54 -25.56
C TYR A 30 -0.30 28.44 -26.74
N THR A 31 0.99 28.62 -26.94
CA THR A 31 1.50 29.21 -28.17
C THR A 31 1.30 28.25 -29.35
N PRO A 32 1.18 28.74 -30.61
CA PRO A 32 1.16 27.87 -31.78
C PRO A 32 2.36 26.92 -31.85
N GLU A 33 3.53 27.37 -31.39
CA GLU A 33 4.74 26.57 -31.25
C GLU A 33 4.56 25.44 -30.22
N GLY A 34 4.00 25.74 -29.05
CA GLY A 34 3.70 24.74 -28.01
C GLY A 34 2.68 23.70 -28.46
N VAL A 35 1.63 24.12 -29.18
CA VAL A 35 0.65 23.19 -29.79
C VAL A 35 1.32 22.27 -30.82
N ALA A 36 2.23 22.80 -31.64
CA ALA A 36 2.96 22.01 -32.62
C ALA A 36 3.92 21.01 -31.96
N GLU A 37 4.57 21.38 -30.86
CA GLU A 37 5.46 20.49 -30.12
C GLU A 37 4.68 19.36 -29.43
N PHE A 38 3.54 19.68 -28.79
CA PHE A 38 2.65 18.65 -28.22
C PHE A 38 2.12 17.70 -29.31
N GLN A 39 1.65 18.26 -30.44
CA GLN A 39 1.17 17.46 -31.56
C GLN A 39 2.25 16.53 -32.11
N LYS A 40 3.50 17.00 -32.20
CA LYS A 40 4.66 16.21 -32.61
C LYS A 40 4.93 15.09 -31.61
N PHE A 41 4.86 15.35 -30.31
CA PHE A 41 5.06 14.32 -29.28
C PHE A 41 4.03 13.19 -29.39
N ILE A 42 2.73 13.52 -29.46
CA ILE A 42 1.65 12.52 -29.49
C ILE A 42 1.47 11.81 -30.84
N LYS A 43 2.36 12.05 -31.82
CA LYS A 43 2.32 11.28 -33.07
C LYS A 43 2.70 9.83 -32.81
N TYR A 44 1.84 8.92 -33.25
CA TYR A 44 2.08 7.49 -33.13
C TYR A 44 3.46 7.05 -33.66
N GLU A 45 3.91 7.61 -34.79
CA GLU A 45 5.25 7.33 -35.35
C GLU A 45 6.41 7.72 -34.43
N ASN A 46 6.25 8.76 -33.62
CA ASN A 46 7.28 9.25 -32.70
C ASN A 46 7.25 8.48 -31.37
N LEU A 47 6.08 8.00 -30.95
CA LEU A 47 5.93 7.16 -29.77
C LEU A 47 6.25 5.69 -30.04
N LEU A 48 6.15 5.23 -31.29
CA LEU A 48 6.33 3.81 -31.65
C LEU A 48 7.64 3.20 -31.14
N PRO A 49 8.82 3.86 -31.24
CA PRO A 49 10.05 3.30 -30.69
C PRO A 49 9.98 3.09 -29.17
N MET A 50 9.38 4.03 -28.44
CA MET A 50 9.22 3.96 -26.98
C MET A 50 8.18 2.91 -26.57
N LEU A 51 7.10 2.78 -27.33
CA LEU A 51 6.09 1.72 -27.13
C LEU A 51 6.72 0.34 -27.36
N GLN A 52 7.58 0.19 -28.38
CA GLN A 52 8.26 -1.07 -28.69
C GLN A 52 9.35 -1.43 -27.67
N SER A 53 10.04 -0.43 -27.11
CA SER A 53 11.08 -0.63 -26.11
C SER A 53 10.55 -0.71 -24.68
N GLY A 54 9.24 -0.52 -24.46
CA GLY A 54 8.64 -0.40 -23.13
C GLY A 54 9.02 0.89 -22.39
N GLY A 55 9.54 1.90 -23.09
CA GLY A 55 9.91 3.21 -22.53
C GLY A 55 8.70 4.09 -22.18
N ILE A 56 7.51 3.75 -22.69
CA ILE A 56 6.23 4.37 -22.32
C ILE A 56 5.13 3.31 -22.27
N ILE A 57 4.33 3.34 -21.20
CA ILE A 57 3.19 2.45 -20.96
C ILE A 57 1.92 3.28 -20.94
N PHE A 58 0.87 2.83 -21.63
CA PHE A 58 -0.44 3.48 -21.60
C PHE A 58 -1.44 2.68 -20.78
N PHE A 59 -2.19 3.38 -19.94
CA PHE A 59 -3.38 2.91 -19.24
C PHE A 59 -4.61 3.53 -19.91
N GLY A 60 -5.68 2.77 -20.01
CA GLY A 60 -6.96 3.25 -20.52
C GLY A 60 -8.10 2.89 -19.59
N ALA A 61 -9.05 3.83 -19.45
CA ALA A 61 -10.28 3.68 -18.70
C ALA A 61 -11.45 3.42 -19.66
N TYR A 62 -12.12 2.28 -19.50
CA TYR A 62 -13.23 1.86 -20.35
C TYR A 62 -14.55 1.80 -19.58
N GLU A 63 -15.60 2.37 -20.18
CA GLU A 63 -16.99 2.09 -19.81
C GLU A 63 -17.63 1.30 -20.96
N GLY A 64 -17.69 -0.03 -20.79
CA GLY A 64 -18.04 -0.92 -21.90
C GLY A 64 -17.01 -0.81 -23.05
N PRO A 65 -17.43 -0.57 -24.30
CA PRO A 65 -16.51 -0.42 -25.43
C PRO A 65 -15.89 0.99 -25.55
N GLU A 66 -16.33 1.97 -24.76
CA GLU A 66 -15.93 3.36 -24.89
C GLU A 66 -14.66 3.66 -24.06
N LEU A 67 -13.61 4.16 -24.71
CA LEU A 67 -12.41 4.68 -24.04
C LEU A 67 -12.71 6.10 -23.51
N THR A 68 -12.78 6.21 -22.18
CA THR A 68 -13.21 7.41 -21.45
C THR A 68 -12.05 8.25 -20.90
N GLY A 69 -10.88 7.65 -20.70
CA GLY A 69 -9.65 8.34 -20.29
C GLY A 69 -8.39 7.51 -20.52
N THR A 70 -7.23 8.15 -20.47
CA THR A 70 -5.93 7.49 -20.63
C THR A 70 -4.84 8.19 -19.82
N LEU A 71 -3.83 7.41 -19.39
CA LEU A 71 -2.62 7.90 -18.75
C LEU A 71 -1.42 7.21 -19.40
N ALA A 72 -0.40 7.97 -19.82
CA ALA A 72 0.86 7.46 -20.33
C ALA A 72 1.99 7.70 -19.32
N LEU A 73 2.62 6.62 -18.88
CA LEU A 73 3.67 6.59 -17.89
C LEU A 73 4.99 6.18 -18.55
N MET A 74 6.02 6.99 -18.36
CA MET A 74 7.38 6.71 -18.81
C MET A 74 8.04 5.70 -17.89
N SER A 75 9.00 4.93 -18.40
CA SER A 75 9.69 3.89 -17.62
C SER A 75 10.49 4.43 -16.42
N ASP A 76 10.78 5.73 -16.39
CA ASP A 76 11.46 6.43 -15.28
C ASP A 76 10.49 7.04 -14.26
N GLY A 77 9.19 6.80 -14.39
CA GLY A 77 8.16 7.30 -13.48
C GLY A 77 7.58 8.66 -13.87
N HIS A 78 7.95 9.22 -15.02
CA HIS A 78 7.34 10.47 -15.49
C HIS A 78 5.96 10.24 -16.12
N ILE A 79 4.92 10.92 -15.64
CA ILE A 79 3.60 10.95 -16.27
C ILE A 79 3.66 11.89 -17.46
N ALA A 80 3.66 11.30 -18.66
CA ALA A 80 3.81 12.04 -19.91
C ALA A 80 2.47 12.49 -20.52
N LEU A 81 1.38 11.79 -20.24
CA LEU A 81 0.02 12.15 -20.67
C LEU A 81 -0.99 11.68 -19.62
N PHE A 82 -2.01 12.48 -19.33
CA PHE A 82 -3.09 12.11 -18.43
C PHE A 82 -4.37 12.88 -18.79
N PHE A 83 -5.30 12.23 -19.48
CA PHE A 83 -6.48 12.87 -20.07
C PHE A 83 -7.75 12.04 -19.83
N VAL A 84 -8.81 12.68 -19.36
CA VAL A 84 -10.16 12.10 -19.26
C VAL A 84 -11.12 12.93 -20.10
N ARG A 85 -11.98 12.29 -20.89
CA ARG A 85 -13.00 12.96 -21.69
C ARG A 85 -13.88 13.83 -20.79
N LYS A 86 -14.20 15.04 -21.23
CA LYS A 86 -15.00 16.02 -20.49
C LYS A 86 -16.30 15.49 -19.86
N ASN A 87 -17.07 14.70 -20.62
CA ASN A 87 -18.34 14.10 -20.14
C ASN A 87 -18.15 12.97 -19.10
N TRP A 88 -16.90 12.59 -18.86
CA TRP A 88 -16.45 11.53 -17.96
C TRP A 88 -15.55 12.05 -16.82
N GLN A 89 -15.16 13.33 -16.85
CA GLN A 89 -14.52 14.00 -15.72
C GLN A 89 -15.45 14.05 -14.50
N ARG A 90 -14.88 14.26 -13.31
CA ARG A 90 -15.60 14.31 -12.02
C ARG A 90 -16.34 13.02 -11.64
N LYS A 91 -15.84 11.87 -12.12
CA LYS A 91 -16.40 10.52 -11.83
C LYS A 91 -15.35 9.56 -11.28
N GLY A 92 -14.27 10.07 -10.67
CA GLY A 92 -13.18 9.27 -10.12
C GLY A 92 -12.23 8.60 -11.13
N ILE A 93 -12.48 8.70 -12.45
CA ILE A 93 -11.68 8.02 -13.49
C ILE A 93 -10.20 8.44 -13.47
N GLY A 94 -9.94 9.74 -13.24
CA GLY A 94 -8.58 10.25 -13.10
C GLY A 94 -7.85 9.52 -11.98
N ARG A 95 -8.42 9.52 -10.77
CA ARG A 95 -7.86 8.80 -9.62
C ARG A 95 -7.61 7.31 -9.91
N MET A 96 -8.56 6.63 -10.57
CA MET A 96 -8.38 5.21 -10.94
C MET A 96 -7.21 4.99 -11.92
N LEU A 97 -7.03 5.87 -12.91
CA LEU A 97 -5.90 5.83 -13.85
C LEU A 97 -4.58 6.11 -13.13
N PHE A 98 -4.55 7.14 -12.29
CA PHE A 98 -3.37 7.52 -11.50
C PHE A 98 -2.95 6.39 -10.56
N GLN A 99 -3.90 5.81 -9.81
CA GLN A 99 -3.62 4.68 -8.92
C GLN A 99 -3.08 3.47 -9.68
N SER A 100 -3.65 3.17 -10.86
CA SER A 100 -3.15 2.08 -11.71
C SER A 100 -1.71 2.33 -12.18
N ALA A 101 -1.39 3.58 -12.54
CA ALA A 101 -0.04 3.98 -12.93
C ALA A 101 0.93 3.99 -11.75
N TYR A 102 0.49 4.45 -10.57
CA TYR A 102 1.23 4.42 -9.31
C TYR A 102 1.56 3.00 -8.89
N ASN A 103 0.57 2.11 -8.87
CA ASN A 103 0.75 0.70 -8.56
C ASN A 103 1.70 0.05 -9.57
N PHE A 104 1.59 0.36 -10.86
CA PHE A 104 2.52 -0.12 -11.87
C PHE A 104 3.94 0.43 -11.67
N ALA A 105 4.08 1.70 -11.31
CA ALA A 105 5.36 2.32 -11.02
C ALA A 105 6.05 1.65 -9.82
N ALA A 106 5.29 1.42 -8.75
CA ALA A 106 5.74 0.73 -7.54
C ALA A 106 6.13 -0.72 -7.83
N GLN A 107 5.26 -1.46 -8.51
CA GLN A 107 5.38 -2.92 -8.66
C GLN A 107 6.19 -3.37 -9.88
N ARG A 108 6.21 -2.58 -10.96
CA ARG A 108 6.75 -3.00 -12.27
C ARG A 108 7.95 -2.17 -12.73
N LEU A 109 8.00 -0.88 -12.37
CA LEU A 109 9.12 0.00 -12.76
C LEU A 109 10.17 0.16 -11.65
N GLY A 110 9.80 -0.04 -10.38
CA GLY A 110 10.70 0.13 -9.23
C GLY A 110 11.19 1.57 -9.07
N VAL A 111 10.40 2.54 -9.56
CA VAL A 111 10.74 3.96 -9.48
C VAL A 111 10.31 4.49 -8.12
N ARG A 112 11.17 5.29 -7.48
CA ARG A 112 10.93 5.83 -6.12
C ARG A 112 9.99 7.02 -6.10
N LYS A 113 9.67 7.58 -7.27
CA LYS A 113 8.79 8.73 -7.40
C LYS A 113 8.08 8.73 -8.74
N LEU A 114 6.86 9.22 -8.73
CA LEU A 114 6.21 9.71 -9.94
C LEU A 114 6.52 11.19 -10.09
N THR A 115 6.78 11.62 -11.31
CA THR A 115 6.98 13.04 -11.62
C THR A 115 6.02 13.47 -12.72
N VAL A 116 5.66 14.74 -12.73
CA VAL A 116 4.86 15.32 -13.79
C VAL A 116 5.23 16.78 -13.98
N ASN A 117 5.20 17.26 -15.21
CA ASN A 117 5.21 18.68 -15.51
C ASN A 117 3.77 19.12 -15.77
N SER A 118 3.07 19.49 -14.70
CA SER A 118 1.65 19.76 -14.72
C SER A 118 1.35 21.11 -15.36
N ALA A 119 0.35 21.20 -16.22
CA ALA A 119 -0.19 22.48 -16.63
C ALA A 119 -0.66 23.31 -15.42
N PRO A 120 -0.51 24.66 -15.43
CA PRO A 120 -0.95 25.49 -14.31
C PRO A 120 -2.42 25.27 -13.91
N SER A 121 -3.29 24.91 -14.86
CA SER A 121 -4.70 24.60 -14.59
C SER A 121 -4.96 23.22 -13.98
N ALA A 122 -3.98 22.32 -13.97
CA ALA A 122 -4.08 20.94 -13.50
C ALA A 122 -3.38 20.72 -12.14
N VAL A 123 -2.59 21.68 -11.67
CA VAL A 123 -1.85 21.61 -10.40
C VAL A 123 -2.75 21.17 -9.24
N GLU A 124 -3.92 21.78 -9.10
CA GLU A 124 -4.87 21.47 -8.02
C GLU A 124 -5.33 20.00 -8.06
N ALA A 125 -5.52 19.43 -9.25
CA ALA A 125 -5.90 18.03 -9.36
C ALA A 125 -4.77 17.09 -8.93
N TYR A 126 -3.52 17.44 -9.24
CA TYR A 126 -2.36 16.66 -8.83
C TYR A 126 -2.05 16.77 -7.33
N LEU A 127 -2.31 17.93 -6.71
CA LEU A 127 -2.26 18.07 -5.26
C LEU A 127 -3.24 17.09 -4.57
N HIS A 128 -4.46 16.97 -5.09
CA HIS A 128 -5.45 16.00 -4.58
C HIS A 128 -5.07 14.53 -4.81
N LEU A 129 -4.16 14.26 -5.75
CA LEU A 129 -3.58 12.93 -5.98
C LEU A 129 -2.34 12.68 -5.10
N GLY A 130 -2.06 13.56 -4.14
CA GLY A 130 -0.92 13.44 -3.22
C GLY A 130 0.42 13.91 -3.79
N MET A 131 0.43 14.53 -4.99
CA MET A 131 1.66 15.13 -5.53
C MET A 131 1.95 16.48 -4.90
N GLN A 132 3.22 16.83 -4.79
CA GLN A 132 3.71 18.11 -4.28
C GLN A 132 4.47 18.88 -5.36
N ILE A 133 4.42 20.21 -5.30
CA ILE A 133 5.16 21.11 -6.19
C ILE A 133 6.65 21.07 -5.83
N THR A 134 7.51 20.87 -6.82
CA THR A 134 8.98 20.76 -6.64
C THR A 134 9.77 21.94 -7.18
N GLY A 135 9.12 22.87 -7.88
CA GLY A 135 9.75 24.04 -8.46
C GLY A 135 8.76 25.09 -8.93
N GLU A 136 9.29 26.27 -9.29
CA GLU A 136 8.49 27.37 -9.83
C GLU A 136 7.92 27.04 -11.22
N GLU A 137 6.88 27.76 -11.63
CA GLU A 137 6.31 27.69 -12.99
C GLU A 137 7.38 28.02 -14.04
N GLN A 138 7.47 27.20 -15.09
CA GLN A 138 8.48 27.32 -16.14
C GLN A 138 7.80 27.33 -17.51
N THR A 139 8.38 28.07 -18.46
CA THR A 139 7.97 28.03 -19.87
C THR A 139 9.14 27.54 -20.71
N GLN A 140 8.98 26.39 -21.36
CA GLN A 140 9.98 25.81 -22.27
C GLN A 140 9.31 25.39 -23.58
N ASN A 141 9.94 25.72 -24.71
CA ASN A 141 9.43 25.43 -26.06
C ASN A 141 7.96 25.84 -26.30
N GLY A 142 7.53 26.94 -25.67
CA GLY A 142 6.17 27.48 -25.83
C GLY A 142 5.09 26.81 -24.97
N ILE A 143 5.50 25.91 -24.05
CA ILE A 143 4.66 25.17 -23.10
C ILE A 143 4.97 25.65 -21.68
N THR A 144 3.93 25.97 -20.90
CA THR A 144 4.05 26.44 -19.51
C THR A 144 3.59 25.35 -18.55
N TYR A 145 4.40 25.03 -17.54
CA TYR A 145 4.15 23.93 -16.60
C TYR A 145 4.71 24.22 -15.20
N VAL A 146 4.24 23.45 -14.22
CA VAL A 146 4.70 23.42 -12.84
C VAL A 146 5.21 22.00 -12.55
N PRO A 147 6.49 21.80 -12.19
CA PRO A 147 7.03 20.48 -11.90
C PRO A 147 6.51 19.97 -10.55
N MET A 148 6.00 18.74 -10.53
CA MET A 148 5.43 18.10 -9.34
C MET A 148 5.92 16.66 -9.20
N GLU A 149 5.94 16.13 -7.97
CA GLU A 149 6.31 14.74 -7.69
C GLU A 149 5.49 14.13 -6.54
N VAL A 150 5.42 12.81 -6.49
CA VAL A 150 4.98 12.05 -5.30
C VAL A 150 5.91 10.86 -5.11
N PHE A 151 6.19 10.51 -3.85
CA PHE A 151 6.95 9.31 -3.56
C PHE A 151 6.12 8.06 -3.86
N VAL A 152 6.78 7.09 -4.47
CA VAL A 152 6.21 5.78 -4.75
C VAL A 152 6.68 4.85 -3.65
N ILE A 153 5.75 4.42 -2.81
CA ILE A 153 6.00 3.57 -1.66
C ILE A 153 5.58 2.14 -2.05
N PRO A 154 6.54 1.20 -2.19
CA PRO A 154 6.22 -0.20 -2.44
C PRO A 154 5.50 -0.78 -1.22
N GLY A 155 4.20 -1.06 -1.35
CA GLY A 155 3.35 -1.55 -0.24
C GLY A 155 1.99 -0.85 -0.21
N LEU A 156 1.92 0.41 -0.63
CA LEU A 156 0.71 1.25 -0.65
C LEU A 156 -0.18 0.96 -1.88
N VAL A 157 -0.42 -0.32 -2.17
CA VAL A 157 -1.17 -0.79 -3.35
C VAL A 157 -2.66 -0.70 -3.06
N GLN A 158 -3.26 0.46 -3.35
CA GLN A 158 -4.71 0.56 -3.21
C GLN A 158 -5.42 -0.28 -4.29
N PRO A 159 -6.41 -1.12 -3.92
CA PRO A 159 -7.09 -1.99 -4.87
C PRO A 159 -7.99 -1.21 -5.82
N VAL A 160 -8.09 -1.70 -7.06
CA VAL A 160 -9.05 -1.21 -8.05
C VAL A 160 -10.37 -1.97 -7.86
N LYS A 161 -11.32 -1.28 -7.25
CA LYS A 161 -12.65 -1.72 -6.75
C LYS A 161 -13.39 -2.83 -7.53
N LYS A 162 -13.96 -3.79 -6.79
CA LYS A 162 -15.31 -4.38 -6.99
C LYS A 162 -15.83 -5.09 -5.71
N SER A 163 -16.61 -4.43 -4.83
CA SER A 163 -17.87 -4.97 -4.23
C SER A 163 -18.42 -4.08 -3.09
N LYS A 164 -19.75 -3.94 -2.96
CA LYS A 164 -20.43 -2.99 -2.05
C LYS A 164 -20.50 -3.37 -0.55
N LYS A 165 -19.56 -4.14 -0.01
CA LYS A 165 -19.35 -4.31 1.43
C LYS A 165 -17.84 -4.14 1.68
N PRO A 166 -17.40 -3.38 2.71
CA PRO A 166 -15.98 -3.37 3.06
C PRO A 166 -15.62 -4.80 3.48
N VAL A 167 -14.69 -5.43 2.78
CA VAL A 167 -14.19 -6.77 3.10
C VAL A 167 -12.84 -6.57 3.77
N ILE A 168 -12.74 -6.95 5.04
CA ILE A 168 -11.54 -6.85 5.88
C ILE A 168 -10.78 -8.18 5.73
N LEU A 169 -10.23 -8.41 4.54
CA LEU A 169 -9.56 -9.65 4.17
C LEU A 169 -8.30 -9.36 3.35
N ALA A 170 -7.16 -9.89 3.79
CA ALA A 170 -5.93 -9.88 3.00
C ALA A 170 -5.64 -11.27 2.41
N ALA A 171 -5.68 -11.38 1.08
CA ALA A 171 -5.30 -12.58 0.34
C ALA A 171 -4.07 -12.32 -0.53
N VAL A 172 -3.23 -13.34 -0.69
CA VAL A 172 -2.08 -13.40 -1.59
C VAL A 172 -2.59 -13.35 -3.04
N ILE A 173 -2.73 -12.15 -3.61
CA ILE A 173 -2.83 -11.99 -5.06
C ILE A 173 -1.42 -12.07 -5.65
N GLY A 174 -0.90 -13.29 -5.79
CA GLY A 174 0.19 -13.65 -6.70
C GLY A 174 1.36 -12.68 -6.81
N ALA A 175 1.98 -12.29 -5.69
CA ALA A 175 3.21 -11.51 -5.66
C ALA A 175 4.49 -12.34 -5.97
N CYS A 176 4.37 -13.66 -6.10
CA CYS A 176 5.50 -14.59 -6.15
C CYS A 176 6.26 -14.71 -7.49
N LEU A 177 6.21 -13.73 -8.41
CA LEU A 177 6.98 -13.83 -9.66
C LEU A 177 7.73 -12.58 -10.12
N LEU A 178 7.67 -11.45 -9.40
CA LEU A 178 8.25 -10.20 -9.91
C LEU A 178 9.19 -9.48 -8.96
N ILE A 179 9.13 -9.79 -7.67
CA ILE A 179 10.13 -9.29 -6.72
C ILE A 179 11.49 -9.92 -7.07
N ALA A 180 11.51 -11.24 -7.35
CA ALA A 180 12.65 -12.03 -7.84
C ALA A 180 13.43 -11.44 -9.05
N VAL A 181 12.76 -10.69 -9.93
CA VAL A 181 13.38 -10.09 -11.13
C VAL A 181 13.82 -8.65 -10.86
N GLY A 182 13.18 -7.96 -9.93
CA GLY A 182 13.58 -6.62 -9.48
C GLY A 182 14.91 -6.63 -8.75
N VAL A 183 15.13 -7.58 -7.83
CA VAL A 183 16.38 -7.60 -7.05
C VAL A 183 17.53 -8.30 -7.78
N ALA A 184 17.26 -9.31 -8.63
CA ALA A 184 18.27 -9.82 -9.58
C ALA A 184 18.62 -8.79 -10.68
N GLY A 185 17.66 -7.98 -11.12
CA GLY A 185 17.85 -6.87 -12.07
C GLY A 185 18.74 -5.76 -11.49
N PHE A 186 18.60 -5.48 -10.19
CA PHE A 186 19.48 -4.58 -9.44
C PHE A 186 20.96 -5.03 -9.48
N PHE A 187 21.24 -6.35 -9.47
CA PHE A 187 22.61 -6.88 -9.57
C PHE A 187 23.16 -7.01 -11.00
N LEU A 188 22.32 -7.27 -12.01
CA LEU A 188 22.74 -7.20 -13.41
C LEU A 188 23.18 -5.78 -13.81
N VAL A 189 22.50 -4.75 -13.28
CA VAL A 189 22.91 -3.34 -13.42
C VAL A 189 24.26 -3.07 -12.73
N ARG A 190 24.61 -3.79 -11.66
CA ARG A 190 25.87 -3.59 -10.92
C ARG A 190 27.11 -4.17 -11.62
N ASN A 191 26.98 -5.25 -12.40
CA ASN A 191 28.07 -5.68 -13.30
C ASN A 191 28.23 -4.76 -14.51
N VAL A 192 27.18 -4.03 -14.89
CA VAL A 192 27.25 -2.96 -15.90
C VAL A 192 27.90 -1.70 -15.32
N ALA A 193 27.83 -1.44 -14.01
CA ALA A 193 28.50 -0.29 -13.39
C ALA A 193 30.04 -0.34 -13.50
N SER A 194 30.65 -1.53 -13.56
CA SER A 194 32.08 -1.67 -13.91
C SER A 194 32.35 -1.65 -15.42
N MET A 195 31.32 -1.82 -16.25
CA MET A 195 31.33 -1.51 -17.69
C MET A 195 30.95 -0.05 -18.00
N MET A 196 30.45 0.72 -17.02
CA MET A 196 30.08 2.13 -17.19
C MET A 196 31.29 3.07 -17.22
N GLU A 197 32.47 2.60 -16.81
CA GLU A 197 33.72 3.30 -17.13
C GLU A 197 34.09 3.19 -18.63
N GLN A 198 33.40 2.32 -19.38
CA GLN A 198 33.48 2.22 -20.84
C GLN A 198 32.25 2.79 -21.57
N SER A 199 31.15 3.10 -20.86
CA SER A 199 29.93 3.73 -21.41
C SER A 199 29.94 5.26 -21.34
N ALA A 200 31.05 5.88 -20.89
CA ALA A 200 31.37 7.28 -21.21
C ALA A 200 31.41 7.56 -22.73
N ARG A 201 31.28 6.53 -23.58
CA ARG A 201 31.13 6.59 -25.04
C ARG A 201 29.73 6.30 -25.59
N SER A 202 28.73 5.98 -24.78
CA SER A 202 27.34 5.79 -25.25
C SER A 202 26.42 6.97 -24.93
N ARG A 203 26.99 8.13 -24.55
CA ARG A 203 26.30 9.43 -24.54
C ARG A 203 25.96 9.94 -25.95
N GLU A 204 26.49 9.31 -27.01
CA GLU A 204 26.31 9.75 -28.40
C GLU A 204 25.07 9.16 -29.09
N ALA A 205 24.27 8.30 -28.44
CA ALA A 205 23.06 7.72 -29.04
C ALA A 205 21.73 8.36 -28.57
N TYR A 206 21.78 9.25 -27.57
CA TYR A 206 20.61 10.00 -27.08
C TYR A 206 20.47 11.38 -27.74
N ASP A 207 21.40 11.75 -28.62
CA ASP A 207 21.41 13.02 -29.37
C ASP A 207 20.60 12.96 -30.69
N TYR A 208 19.90 11.85 -30.99
CA TYR A 208 19.23 11.68 -32.28
C TYR A 208 17.81 12.27 -32.36
N PHE A 209 17.26 12.76 -31.24
CA PHE A 209 16.10 13.65 -31.21
C PHE A 209 16.47 14.86 -30.35
N GLY A 210 16.93 15.91 -31.03
CA GLY A 210 17.72 16.99 -30.45
C GLY A 210 17.05 17.77 -29.31
N ASP A 211 17.94 18.19 -28.41
CA ASP A 211 17.86 19.33 -27.47
C ASP A 211 16.62 19.40 -26.55
N GLY A 212 16.80 18.92 -25.32
CA GLY A 212 16.06 19.32 -24.11
C GLY A 212 14.58 19.66 -24.27
N GLY A 213 13.72 18.64 -24.26
CA GLY A 213 12.29 18.81 -24.05
C GLY A 213 11.85 18.01 -22.83
N GLY A 214 11.51 18.69 -21.73
CA GLY A 214 10.74 18.07 -20.66
C GLY A 214 9.41 17.57 -21.23
N TYR A 215 8.97 16.39 -20.84
CA TYR A 215 7.65 15.89 -21.19
C TYR A 215 6.62 16.67 -20.35
N TYR A 216 5.49 17.10 -20.94
CA TYR A 216 4.52 17.97 -20.28
C TYR A 216 3.16 17.28 -20.23
N ASP A 217 2.49 17.33 -19.07
CA ASP A 217 1.13 16.83 -18.91
C ASP A 217 0.12 17.98 -18.79
N ASP A 218 -0.89 17.95 -19.65
CA ASP A 218 -1.75 19.11 -19.94
C ASP A 218 -3.24 18.81 -19.79
N GLY A 219 -3.58 17.79 -18.99
CA GLY A 219 -4.96 17.43 -18.67
C GLY A 219 -5.57 18.38 -17.63
N GLY A 220 -6.37 19.35 -18.07
CA GLY A 220 -7.07 20.30 -17.20
C GLY A 220 -8.31 19.74 -16.50
N ASP A 221 -8.52 20.21 -15.26
CA ASP A 221 -9.73 20.11 -14.41
C ASP A 221 -10.40 18.72 -14.27
N PHE A 222 -9.88 17.88 -13.38
CA PHE A 222 -10.57 16.68 -12.88
C PHE A 222 -11.60 16.97 -11.78
N GLY A 223 -11.92 18.26 -11.54
CA GLY A 223 -12.84 18.84 -10.56
C GLY A 223 -13.50 17.89 -9.59
N ASN A 224 -12.96 17.81 -8.37
CA ASN A 224 -13.67 17.28 -7.23
C ASN A 224 -14.51 18.42 -6.63
N ASP A 225 -15.82 18.41 -6.84
CA ASP A 225 -16.72 19.23 -6.03
C ASP A 225 -17.40 18.31 -5.02
N SER A 226 -17.06 18.55 -3.77
CA SER A 226 -17.58 17.89 -2.58
C SER A 226 -19.09 18.05 -2.52
N SER A 227 -19.85 17.02 -2.89
CA SER A 227 -21.17 16.72 -2.31
C SER A 227 -21.83 15.51 -2.98
N GLN A 228 -21.38 14.30 -2.65
CA GLN A 228 -22.23 13.13 -2.45
C GLN A 228 -21.40 11.89 -2.15
N ASP A 229 -21.41 11.49 -0.87
CA ASP A 229 -21.43 10.07 -0.44
C ASP A 229 -20.41 9.14 -1.13
N ASP A 230 -19.14 9.52 -1.10
CA ASP A 230 -18.03 8.66 -1.53
C ASP A 230 -17.55 7.84 -0.33
N THR A 231 -18.21 6.71 -0.05
CA THR A 231 -17.56 5.63 0.71
C THR A 231 -16.52 4.99 -0.21
N GLU A 232 -15.28 5.46 -0.12
CA GLU A 232 -14.09 4.72 -0.55
C GLU A 232 -14.22 3.28 0.03
N GLU A 233 -14.10 2.24 -0.80
CA GLU A 233 -13.97 0.88 -0.22
C GLU A 233 -12.53 0.80 0.26
N LEU A 234 -12.37 1.16 1.53
CA LEU A 234 -11.17 0.93 2.30
C LEU A 234 -10.94 -0.60 2.39
N THR A 235 -9.68 -1.04 2.35
CA THR A 235 -9.27 -2.47 2.40
C THR A 235 -8.08 -2.64 3.33
N GLY A 236 -7.84 -3.85 3.83
CA GLY A 236 -6.78 -4.07 4.83
C GLY A 236 -7.12 -3.34 6.13
N ILE A 237 -6.11 -2.82 6.84
CA ILE A 237 -6.33 -2.08 8.09
C ILE A 237 -7.11 -0.78 7.88
N ASP A 238 -7.03 -0.17 6.68
CA ASP A 238 -7.78 1.05 6.35
C ASP A 238 -9.29 0.82 6.44
N ALA A 239 -9.77 -0.40 6.16
CA ALA A 239 -11.19 -0.77 6.18
C ALA A 239 -11.82 -0.76 7.57
N ILE A 240 -11.01 -0.87 8.62
CA ILE A 240 -11.49 -1.00 9.99
C ILE A 240 -12.07 0.34 10.43
N GLU A 241 -13.34 0.38 10.80
CA GLU A 241 -13.94 1.62 11.33
C GLU A 241 -13.43 1.88 12.76
N GLU A 242 -12.84 3.05 12.99
CA GLU A 242 -12.25 3.41 14.27
C GLU A 242 -13.27 3.98 15.26
N LYS A 243 -13.05 3.75 16.55
CA LYS A 243 -13.80 4.38 17.64
C LYS A 243 -12.86 5.01 18.66
N ILE A 244 -12.59 6.28 18.44
CA ILE A 244 -11.74 7.12 19.28
C ILE A 244 -12.66 8.02 20.13
N ALA A 245 -12.50 8.00 21.45
CA ALA A 245 -13.28 8.87 22.33
C ALA A 245 -12.97 10.36 22.07
N ASP A 246 -13.99 11.21 22.08
CA ASP A 246 -13.81 12.65 21.84
C ASP A 246 -13.09 13.38 22.99
N ASP A 247 -13.08 12.79 24.19
CA ASP A 247 -12.60 13.39 25.44
C ASP A 247 -11.39 12.65 26.04
N LEU A 248 -10.45 12.24 25.18
CA LEU A 248 -9.16 11.72 25.63
C LEU A 248 -8.43 12.75 26.49
N SER A 249 -7.93 12.29 27.63
CA SER A 249 -7.08 13.04 28.56
C SER A 249 -5.61 13.14 28.10
N TYR A 250 -5.30 12.52 26.98
CA TYR A 250 -3.98 12.43 26.36
C TYR A 250 -4.09 12.70 24.86
N GLU A 251 -2.95 12.94 24.21
CA GLU A 251 -2.82 13.14 22.77
C GLU A 251 -2.20 11.90 22.12
N LEU A 252 -2.64 11.59 20.90
CA LEU A 252 -2.06 10.56 20.04
C LEU A 252 -1.27 11.25 18.93
N GLU A 253 0.02 10.96 18.87
CA GLU A 253 0.92 11.41 17.81
C GLU A 253 1.47 10.20 17.05
N GLU A 254 1.96 10.43 15.83
CA GLU A 254 2.70 9.42 15.06
C GLU A 254 4.20 9.61 15.27
N ASP A 255 4.92 8.52 15.50
CA ASP A 255 6.37 8.49 15.37
C ASP A 255 6.78 7.43 14.33
N VAL A 256 7.97 7.62 13.77
CA VAL A 256 8.49 6.80 12.67
C VAL A 256 9.92 6.39 12.96
N TYR A 257 10.13 5.08 13.06
CA TYR A 257 11.48 4.53 12.98
C TYR A 257 11.82 4.28 11.52
N SER A 258 12.90 4.92 11.06
CA SER A 258 13.42 4.71 9.72
C SER A 258 14.93 4.46 9.73
N GLU A 259 15.38 3.37 9.10
CA GLU A 259 16.80 3.08 8.90
C GLU A 259 17.02 2.63 7.46
N ASN A 260 18.03 3.22 6.84
CA ASN A 260 18.45 2.87 5.49
C ASN A 260 19.91 2.42 5.55
N GLY A 261 20.20 1.27 4.97
CA GLY A 261 21.54 0.69 4.98
C GLY A 261 22.61 1.58 4.37
N GLU A 262 23.88 1.32 4.71
CA GLU A 262 25.00 2.07 4.16
C GLU A 262 25.07 1.97 2.64
N GLN A 263 25.46 3.07 1.98
CA GLN A 263 25.48 3.23 0.53
C GLN A 263 26.33 2.18 -0.23
N ASN A 264 27.21 1.43 0.48
CA ASN A 264 28.08 0.39 -0.06
C ASN A 264 27.89 -0.99 0.59
N SER A 265 26.83 -1.18 1.38
CA SER A 265 26.49 -2.48 1.94
C SER A 265 26.14 -3.48 0.82
N THR A 266 26.49 -4.74 1.01
CA THR A 266 26.02 -5.83 0.14
C THR A 266 24.62 -6.30 0.50
N VAL A 267 24.16 -5.99 1.71
CA VAL A 267 22.83 -6.29 2.24
C VAL A 267 21.97 -5.04 2.11
N MET A 268 20.80 -5.17 1.47
CA MET A 268 19.80 -4.13 1.42
C MET A 268 19.10 -4.06 2.77
N ILE A 269 19.12 -2.88 3.40
CA ILE A 269 18.44 -2.59 4.66
C ILE A 269 17.55 -1.39 4.41
N ASP A 270 16.23 -1.56 4.59
CA ASP A 270 15.25 -0.49 4.44
C ASP A 270 14.10 -0.71 5.41
N PHE A 271 14.06 0.10 6.47
CA PHE A 271 13.05 0.05 7.51
C PHE A 271 12.24 1.34 7.52
N TYR A 272 10.92 1.21 7.56
CA TYR A 272 9.98 2.32 7.72
C TYR A 272 8.80 1.83 8.57
N VAL A 273 8.87 2.09 9.87
CA VAL A 273 7.98 1.54 10.89
C VAL A 273 7.22 2.70 11.53
N ASN A 274 5.93 2.82 11.21
CA ASN A 274 5.04 3.83 11.79
C ASN A 274 4.35 3.23 13.01
N TYR A 275 4.20 4.03 14.07
CA TYR A 275 3.48 3.62 15.28
C TYR A 275 2.97 4.82 16.07
N PRO A 276 1.89 4.65 16.86
CA PRO A 276 1.36 5.74 17.66
C PRO A 276 2.20 5.95 18.93
N VAL A 277 2.25 7.19 19.38
CA VAL A 277 2.86 7.60 20.65
C VAL A 277 1.83 8.37 21.46
N ILE A 278 1.67 7.98 22.73
CA ILE A 278 0.78 8.63 23.68
C ILE A 278 1.55 9.72 24.44
N SER A 279 0.97 10.92 24.53
CA SER A 279 1.53 12.00 25.33
C SER A 279 0.47 12.70 26.20
N GLY A 280 0.87 13.22 27.36
CA GLY A 280 0.00 14.01 28.22
C GLY A 280 -0.82 13.22 29.25
N MET A 281 -0.58 11.92 29.44
CA MET A 281 -1.21 11.15 30.51
C MET A 281 -0.81 11.68 31.91
N GLU A 282 -1.73 11.60 32.87
CA GLU A 282 -1.47 12.00 34.26
C GLU A 282 -0.38 11.13 34.92
N ASP A 283 -0.43 9.81 34.68
CA ASP A 283 0.61 8.88 35.12
C ASP A 283 1.68 8.70 34.04
N THR A 284 2.76 9.46 34.16
CA THR A 284 3.88 9.42 33.21
C THR A 284 4.62 8.07 33.24
N GLN A 285 4.57 7.33 34.35
CA GLN A 285 5.24 6.03 34.43
C GLN A 285 4.48 4.98 33.62
N VAL A 286 3.14 4.99 33.71
CA VAL A 286 2.30 4.13 32.87
C VAL A 286 2.41 4.54 31.41
N GLN A 287 2.41 5.84 31.11
CA GLN A 287 2.62 6.35 29.75
C GLN A 287 3.91 5.82 29.11
N ASP A 288 5.04 5.93 29.82
CA ASP A 288 6.34 5.48 29.31
C ASP A 288 6.33 3.96 29.06
N ALA A 289 5.74 3.17 29.96
CA ALA A 289 5.64 1.72 29.81
C ALA A 289 4.72 1.29 28.66
N VAL A 290 3.61 2.01 28.45
CA VAL A 290 2.69 1.78 27.32
C VAL A 290 3.39 2.12 26.01
N ASN A 291 4.04 3.29 25.91
CA ASN A 291 4.78 3.68 24.71
C ASN A 291 5.94 2.73 24.40
N GLU A 292 6.67 2.26 25.40
CA GLU A 292 7.71 1.24 25.23
C GLU A 292 7.12 -0.06 24.66
N THR A 293 5.93 -0.45 25.15
CA THR A 293 5.23 -1.64 24.64
C THR A 293 4.74 -1.45 23.21
N ILE A 294 4.18 -0.29 22.86
CA ILE A 294 3.76 0.04 21.50
C ILE A 294 4.94 0.01 20.54
N GLN A 295 6.03 0.71 20.88
CA GLN A 295 7.24 0.75 20.07
C GLN A 295 7.83 -0.65 19.90
N LYS A 296 7.96 -1.42 20.98
CA LYS A 296 8.48 -2.79 20.93
C LYS A 296 7.61 -3.69 20.05
N THR A 297 6.29 -3.56 20.13
CA THR A 297 5.40 -4.25 19.20
C THR A 297 5.72 -3.79 17.79
N ALA A 298 5.57 -2.52 17.43
CA ALA A 298 5.83 -2.04 16.06
C ALA A 298 7.18 -2.51 15.47
N MET A 299 8.24 -2.46 16.29
CA MET A 299 9.61 -2.82 15.93
C MET A 299 9.93 -4.32 15.90
N GLN A 300 8.98 -5.19 16.23
CA GLN A 300 9.21 -6.64 16.35
C GLN A 300 9.90 -7.25 15.13
N THR A 301 9.49 -6.88 13.92
CA THR A 301 10.08 -7.40 12.68
C THR A 301 11.52 -6.92 12.50
N VAL A 302 11.82 -5.66 12.81
CA VAL A 302 13.19 -5.12 12.77
C VAL A 302 14.08 -5.82 13.80
N ASP A 303 13.57 -6.05 15.00
CA ASP A 303 14.27 -6.83 16.04
C ASP A 303 14.60 -8.24 15.54
N GLU A 304 13.61 -8.93 14.97
CA GLU A 304 13.73 -10.30 14.47
C GLU A 304 14.73 -10.43 13.32
N ILE A 305 14.82 -9.45 12.42
CA ILE A 305 15.62 -9.59 11.20
C ILE A 305 16.97 -8.87 11.25
N TYR A 306 17.14 -7.91 12.17
CA TYR A 306 18.31 -7.03 12.18
C TYR A 306 18.98 -6.88 13.55
N GLU A 307 18.25 -6.52 14.60
CA GLU A 307 18.87 -6.26 15.91
C GLU A 307 19.27 -7.56 16.61
N ASN A 308 18.37 -8.55 16.59
CA ASN A 308 18.54 -9.85 17.26
C ASN A 308 18.22 -11.04 16.34
N PRO A 309 18.80 -11.13 15.12
CA PRO A 309 18.40 -12.13 14.16
C PRO A 309 18.78 -13.53 14.57
N SER A 310 17.86 -14.47 14.32
CA SER A 310 18.08 -15.90 14.49
C SER A 310 19.20 -16.40 13.57
N THR A 311 19.76 -17.58 13.87
CA THR A 311 20.76 -18.21 12.98
C THR A 311 20.19 -18.45 11.58
N GLU A 312 18.90 -18.76 11.50
CA GLU A 312 18.21 -19.00 10.23
C GLU A 312 18.18 -17.75 9.35
N ILE A 313 17.77 -16.60 9.90
CA ILE A 313 17.77 -15.33 9.15
C ILE A 313 19.19 -14.97 8.69
N ARG A 314 20.20 -15.15 9.56
CA ARG A 314 21.61 -14.91 9.19
C ARG A 314 22.05 -15.82 8.05
N ASP A 315 21.68 -17.10 8.10
CA ASP A 315 22.01 -18.06 7.05
C ASP A 315 21.32 -17.71 5.72
N ARG A 316 20.04 -17.29 5.76
CA ARG A 316 19.31 -16.78 4.58
C ARG A 316 20.06 -15.60 3.94
N VAL A 317 20.46 -14.60 4.74
CA VAL A 317 21.23 -13.44 4.27
C VAL A 317 22.57 -13.84 3.66
N LEU A 318 23.31 -14.78 4.28
CA LEU A 318 24.63 -15.21 3.80
C LEU A 318 24.57 -16.04 2.51
N GLN A 319 23.47 -16.76 2.29
CA GLN A 319 23.27 -17.63 1.13
C GLN A 319 22.59 -16.91 -0.03
N ALA A 320 21.86 -15.83 0.25
CA ALA A 320 21.15 -15.05 -0.76
C ALA A 320 22.11 -14.41 -1.77
N SER A 321 21.73 -14.49 -3.06
CA SER A 321 22.43 -13.73 -4.10
C SER A 321 22.17 -12.22 -4.00
N THR A 322 21.03 -11.89 -3.38
CA THR A 322 20.40 -10.57 -3.27
C THR A 322 19.87 -10.39 -1.84
N PRO A 323 20.75 -10.27 -0.82
CA PRO A 323 20.31 -10.23 0.56
C PRO A 323 19.54 -8.94 0.87
N ALA A 324 18.38 -9.10 1.50
CA ALA A 324 17.42 -8.04 1.79
C ALA A 324 16.83 -8.21 3.19
N LEU A 325 16.91 -7.16 3.99
CA LEU A 325 16.25 -6.99 5.27
C LEU A 325 15.37 -5.76 5.14
N ILE A 326 14.06 -5.97 5.00
CA ILE A 326 13.10 -4.87 4.82
C ILE A 326 11.97 -5.07 5.82
N SER A 327 11.50 -3.98 6.41
CA SER A 327 10.34 -3.95 7.28
C SER A 327 9.59 -2.64 7.06
N TYR A 328 8.39 -2.76 6.50
CA TYR A 328 7.43 -1.67 6.39
C TYR A 328 6.24 -2.00 7.29
N VAL A 329 5.94 -1.09 8.21
CA VAL A 329 4.85 -1.26 9.16
C VAL A 329 3.96 -0.04 9.10
N GLU A 330 2.70 -0.28 8.78
CA GLU A 330 1.61 0.68 8.95
C GLU A 330 0.80 0.29 10.18
N TYR A 331 0.09 1.26 10.74
CA TYR A 331 -0.76 1.00 11.91
C TYR A 331 -2.08 1.75 11.81
N LYS A 332 -3.06 1.25 12.56
CA LYS A 332 -4.31 1.93 12.83
C LYS A 332 -4.68 1.81 14.29
N VAL A 333 -5.04 2.92 14.92
CA VAL A 333 -5.68 2.91 16.23
C VAL A 333 -7.17 2.64 16.00
N CYS A 334 -7.60 1.40 16.21
CA CYS A 334 -8.98 0.99 15.95
C CYS A 334 -9.93 1.39 17.09
N TYR A 335 -9.41 1.50 18.32
CA TYR A 335 -10.16 1.94 19.47
C TYR A 335 -9.27 2.70 20.45
N ALA A 336 -9.76 3.79 21.03
CA ALA A 336 -9.09 4.50 22.11
C ALA A 336 -10.08 5.14 23.08
N SER A 337 -9.83 4.91 24.37
CA SER A 337 -10.51 5.56 25.50
C SER A 337 -9.48 6.01 26.53
N ASN A 338 -9.91 6.68 27.60
CA ASN A 338 -9.02 7.05 28.70
C ASN A 338 -8.38 5.85 29.44
N ASP A 339 -8.95 4.66 29.26
CA ASP A 339 -8.56 3.47 30.01
C ASP A 339 -7.90 2.39 29.13
N PHE A 340 -8.07 2.45 27.80
CA PHE A 340 -7.69 1.34 26.91
C PHE A 340 -7.45 1.81 25.47
N ILE A 341 -6.50 1.18 24.79
CA ILE A 341 -6.21 1.38 23.37
C ILE A 341 -6.05 0.04 22.65
N SER A 342 -6.63 -0.06 21.45
CA SER A 342 -6.50 -1.19 20.52
C SER A 342 -5.87 -0.70 19.23
N ILE A 343 -4.74 -1.31 18.86
CA ILE A 343 -3.92 -0.92 17.71
C ILE A 343 -3.72 -2.15 16.83
N VAL A 344 -3.90 -1.98 15.54
CA VAL A 344 -3.59 -2.97 14.52
C VAL A 344 -2.36 -2.50 13.74
N PHE A 345 -1.44 -3.40 13.47
CA PHE A 345 -0.25 -3.20 12.65
C PHE A 345 -0.32 -4.11 11.43
N GLU A 346 -0.04 -3.56 10.26
CA GLU A 346 0.12 -4.31 9.02
C GLU A 346 1.60 -4.32 8.62
N ASP A 347 2.19 -5.51 8.56
CA ASP A 347 3.59 -5.73 8.22
C ASP A 347 3.74 -6.14 6.77
N ASN A 348 4.77 -5.57 6.13
CA ASN A 348 5.27 -6.01 4.85
C ASN A 348 6.79 -6.12 4.95
N SER A 349 7.32 -7.35 5.00
CA SER A 349 8.74 -7.57 5.32
C SER A 349 9.45 -8.54 4.39
N TYR A 350 10.77 -8.40 4.28
CA TYR A 350 11.65 -9.38 3.64
C TYR A 350 12.69 -9.86 4.64
N LYS A 351 12.63 -11.15 4.99
CA LYS A 351 13.40 -11.77 6.07
C LYS A 351 14.63 -12.50 5.56
N GLY A 352 15.53 -11.75 4.92
CA GLY A 352 16.87 -12.18 4.50
C GLY A 352 17.10 -12.14 2.99
N SER A 353 16.05 -12.29 2.18
CA SER A 353 16.09 -12.12 0.72
C SER A 353 14.69 -11.85 0.16
N GLU A 354 14.62 -11.55 -1.14
CA GLU A 354 13.38 -11.41 -1.90
C GLU A 354 12.49 -12.67 -1.94
N GLU A 355 13.06 -13.84 -1.63
CA GLU A 355 12.34 -15.12 -1.60
C GLU A 355 11.57 -15.30 -0.30
N TYR A 356 11.97 -14.59 0.76
CA TYR A 356 11.37 -14.67 2.10
C TYR A 356 10.54 -13.42 2.38
N TYR A 357 9.52 -13.21 1.55
CA TYR A 357 8.50 -12.20 1.79
C TYR A 357 7.54 -12.67 2.88
N ASP A 358 7.32 -11.84 3.89
CA ASP A 358 6.54 -12.18 5.08
C ASP A 358 5.63 -11.00 5.46
N PRO A 359 4.44 -10.92 4.84
CA PRO A 359 3.41 -9.98 5.24
C PRO A 359 2.63 -10.51 6.45
N GLY A 360 2.04 -9.63 7.25
CA GLY A 360 1.24 -10.09 8.38
C GLY A 360 0.42 -9.01 9.07
N LEU A 361 -0.41 -9.45 9.99
CA LEU A 361 -1.21 -8.61 10.89
C LEU A 361 -0.79 -8.86 12.34
N ARG A 362 -0.54 -7.78 13.07
CA ARG A 362 -0.30 -7.84 14.52
C ARG A 362 -1.23 -6.90 15.24
N THR A 363 -1.59 -7.27 16.45
CA THR A 363 -2.50 -6.48 17.28
C THR A 363 -1.90 -6.18 18.64
N LEU A 364 -2.21 -5.00 19.18
CA LEU A 364 -1.86 -4.61 20.54
C LEU A 364 -3.09 -4.04 21.24
N ASN A 365 -3.49 -4.72 22.31
CA ASN A 365 -4.66 -4.40 23.13
C ASN A 365 -4.18 -4.13 24.55
N ILE A 366 -4.03 -2.86 24.92
CA ILE A 366 -3.33 -2.47 26.14
C ILE A 366 -4.13 -1.50 27.02
N SER A 367 -4.15 -1.80 28.31
CA SER A 367 -4.69 -0.95 29.37
C SER A 367 -3.81 0.28 29.58
N LEU A 368 -4.44 1.46 29.59
CA LEU A 368 -3.80 2.73 29.95
C LEU A 368 -3.80 3.00 31.46
N LYS A 369 -4.40 2.10 32.27
CA LYS A 369 -4.37 2.18 33.73
C LYS A 369 -3.07 1.63 34.32
N ASP A 370 -2.58 0.54 33.75
CA ASP A 370 -1.49 -0.26 34.32
C ASP A 370 -0.56 -0.90 33.28
N GLY A 371 -0.80 -0.71 31.98
CA GLY A 371 0.00 -1.29 30.91
C GLY A 371 -0.27 -2.78 30.67
N ALA A 372 -1.34 -3.36 31.23
CA ALA A 372 -1.69 -4.76 30.98
C ALA A 372 -2.08 -4.99 29.51
N VAL A 373 -1.44 -5.97 28.87
CA VAL A 373 -1.75 -6.41 27.51
C VAL A 373 -2.69 -7.60 27.54
N TYR A 374 -3.75 -7.55 26.73
CA TYR A 374 -4.76 -8.60 26.63
C TYR A 374 -4.59 -9.41 25.33
N GLN A 375 -4.83 -10.72 25.43
CA GLN A 375 -4.88 -11.68 24.33
C GLN A 375 -6.29 -12.29 24.23
N VAL A 376 -6.56 -13.04 23.15
CA VAL A 376 -7.88 -13.67 22.92
C VAL A 376 -8.36 -14.49 24.12
N LYS A 377 -7.49 -15.35 24.66
CA LYS A 377 -7.80 -16.19 25.84
C LYS A 377 -8.10 -15.39 27.12
N ASP A 378 -7.71 -14.13 27.18
CA ASP A 378 -7.96 -13.27 28.33
C ASP A 378 -9.35 -12.64 28.26
N ILE A 379 -9.98 -12.57 27.08
CA ILE A 379 -11.25 -11.85 26.87
C ILE A 379 -12.44 -12.78 26.68
N VAL A 380 -12.26 -13.95 26.06
CA VAL A 380 -13.35 -14.91 25.79
C VAL A 380 -13.09 -16.30 26.37
N ASP A 381 -14.13 -16.94 26.90
CA ASP A 381 -14.16 -18.37 27.20
C ASP A 381 -14.23 -19.14 25.89
N LEU A 382 -13.14 -19.85 25.59
CA LEU A 382 -12.99 -20.73 24.42
C LEU A 382 -13.79 -22.03 24.61
N SER A 383 -15.09 -21.87 24.81
CA SER A 383 -16.08 -22.94 24.91
C SER A 383 -16.34 -23.54 23.53
N GLY A 384 -16.82 -24.78 23.48
CA GLY A 384 -17.15 -25.43 22.21
C GLY A 384 -18.28 -24.75 21.44
N GLU A 385 -19.09 -23.91 22.10
CA GLU A 385 -20.13 -23.10 21.46
C GLU A 385 -19.51 -21.89 20.76
N PHE A 386 -18.71 -21.10 21.50
CA PHE A 386 -17.96 -19.98 20.94
C PHE A 386 -17.08 -20.41 19.75
N LEU A 387 -16.34 -21.51 19.88
CA LEU A 387 -15.44 -21.97 18.83
C LEU A 387 -16.18 -22.34 17.53
N ASN A 388 -17.43 -22.79 17.61
CA ASN A 388 -18.23 -23.07 16.42
C ASN A 388 -18.72 -21.79 15.76
N GLU A 389 -19.17 -20.81 16.54
CA GLU A 389 -19.61 -19.51 16.04
C GLU A 389 -18.44 -18.75 15.40
N TRP A 390 -17.31 -18.70 16.11
CA TRP A 390 -16.07 -18.13 15.60
C TRP A 390 -15.59 -18.81 14.32
N ALA A 391 -15.54 -20.14 14.27
CA ALA A 391 -15.14 -20.84 13.05
C ALA A 391 -16.09 -20.60 11.88
N GLN A 392 -17.39 -20.40 12.14
CA GLN A 392 -18.33 -20.00 11.09
C GLN A 392 -18.06 -18.58 10.61
N GLY A 393 -17.87 -17.62 11.52
CA GLY A 393 -17.53 -16.24 11.17
C GLY A 393 -16.25 -16.16 10.32
N MET A 394 -15.22 -16.92 10.68
CA MET A 394 -13.98 -16.99 9.90
C MET A 394 -14.19 -17.51 8.48
N ARG A 395 -15.08 -18.49 8.27
CA ARG A 395 -15.42 -19.04 6.94
C ARG A 395 -16.25 -18.07 6.12
N ASP A 396 -17.19 -17.37 6.76
CA ASP A 396 -18.02 -16.35 6.12
C ASP A 396 -17.16 -15.19 5.62
N GLU A 397 -16.19 -14.72 6.42
CA GLU A 397 -15.25 -13.66 6.04
C GLU A 397 -14.25 -14.10 4.96
N ALA A 398 -13.79 -15.35 5.02
CA ALA A 398 -12.95 -15.94 3.98
C ALA A 398 -13.72 -16.22 2.65
N ASP A 399 -15.05 -16.12 2.65
CA ASP A 399 -15.96 -16.62 1.59
C ASP A 399 -15.62 -18.07 1.19
N ASN A 400 -15.30 -18.90 2.19
CA ASN A 400 -14.79 -20.25 1.97
C ASN A 400 -15.15 -21.21 3.13
N GLU A 401 -16.10 -22.10 2.87
CA GLU A 401 -16.57 -23.13 3.80
C GLU A 401 -15.50 -24.17 4.21
N GLU A 402 -14.44 -24.35 3.40
CA GLU A 402 -13.34 -25.27 3.71
C GLU A 402 -12.25 -24.61 4.57
N PHE A 403 -12.34 -23.30 4.82
CA PHE A 403 -11.38 -22.57 5.64
C PHE A 403 -11.35 -23.10 7.08
N LEU A 404 -10.13 -23.37 7.57
CA LEU A 404 -9.83 -24.00 8.87
C LEU A 404 -10.45 -25.40 9.07
N SER A 405 -10.81 -26.10 7.99
CA SER A 405 -11.41 -27.45 8.08
C SER A 405 -10.45 -28.53 8.60
N GLU A 406 -9.15 -28.24 8.60
CA GLU A 406 -8.08 -29.04 9.17
C GLU A 406 -8.03 -29.00 10.71
N LEU A 407 -8.64 -27.99 11.34
CA LEU A 407 -8.65 -27.81 12.79
C LEU A 407 -9.94 -28.37 13.39
N ASP A 408 -9.80 -29.31 14.35
CA ASP A 408 -10.90 -29.67 15.24
C ASP A 408 -11.03 -28.67 16.40
N GLN A 409 -12.05 -28.81 17.25
CA GLN A 409 -12.30 -27.86 18.34
C GLN A 409 -11.14 -27.76 19.34
N ASP A 410 -10.49 -28.89 19.66
CA ASP A 410 -9.37 -28.90 20.59
C ASP A 410 -8.14 -28.19 19.98
N ALA A 411 -7.92 -28.37 18.67
CA ALA A 411 -6.89 -27.67 17.93
C ALA A 411 -7.17 -26.15 17.85
N MET A 412 -8.38 -25.76 17.44
CA MET A 412 -8.79 -24.34 17.38
C MET A 412 -8.61 -23.65 18.73
N LYS A 413 -9.03 -24.30 19.82
CA LYS A 413 -8.83 -23.81 21.18
C LYS A 413 -7.35 -23.58 21.49
N ASN A 414 -6.50 -24.60 21.24
CA ASN A 414 -5.07 -24.49 21.49
C ASN A 414 -4.43 -23.33 20.69
N MET A 415 -4.82 -23.15 19.42
CA MET A 415 -4.30 -22.07 18.59
C MET A 415 -4.73 -20.69 19.11
N LEU A 416 -6.01 -20.52 19.50
CA LEU A 416 -6.51 -19.28 20.09
C LEU A 416 -5.92 -18.96 21.48
N GLU A 417 -5.44 -19.97 22.21
CA GLU A 417 -4.66 -19.78 23.44
C GLU A 417 -3.22 -19.30 23.19
N GLY A 418 -2.78 -19.31 21.92
CA GLY A 418 -1.43 -18.94 21.48
C GLY A 418 -0.44 -20.11 21.44
N ASN A 419 -0.93 -21.36 21.38
CA ASN A 419 -0.09 -22.56 21.43
C ASN A 419 0.18 -23.19 20.05
N SER A 420 0.35 -22.38 19.01
CA SER A 420 0.79 -22.86 17.69
C SER A 420 2.28 -23.20 17.73
N GLU A 421 2.63 -24.50 17.71
CA GLU A 421 4.02 -24.97 17.82
C GLU A 421 4.89 -24.53 16.63
N ASP A 422 4.30 -24.41 15.45
CA ASP A 422 4.94 -23.99 14.20
C ASP A 422 4.76 -22.51 13.88
N GLY A 423 3.91 -21.80 14.63
CA GLY A 423 3.59 -20.40 14.39
C GLY A 423 2.62 -20.16 13.23
N ALA A 424 2.06 -21.22 12.64
CA ALA A 424 1.15 -21.11 11.50
C ALA A 424 -0.14 -20.34 11.83
N TYR A 425 -0.55 -20.34 13.10
CA TYR A 425 -1.73 -19.62 13.58
C TYR A 425 -1.34 -18.68 14.71
N VAL A 426 -1.34 -17.37 14.43
CA VAL A 426 -1.05 -16.34 15.43
C VAL A 426 -2.37 -15.65 15.80
N PRO A 427 -2.93 -15.92 17.00
CA PRO A 427 -4.21 -15.35 17.41
C PRO A 427 -4.09 -13.85 17.62
N ASN A 428 -4.99 -13.13 16.97
CA ASN A 428 -5.12 -11.69 17.05
C ASN A 428 -6.56 -11.31 17.38
N PHE A 429 -6.73 -10.19 18.07
CA PHE A 429 -8.03 -9.53 18.15
C PHE A 429 -7.83 -8.02 18.17
N PHE A 430 -8.85 -7.27 17.78
CA PHE A 430 -8.86 -5.82 17.98
C PHE A 430 -10.28 -5.35 18.25
N VAL A 431 -10.37 -4.23 18.97
CA VAL A 431 -11.63 -3.53 19.23
C VAL A 431 -11.79 -2.44 18.18
N TYR A 432 -12.98 -2.32 17.61
CA TYR A 432 -13.29 -1.34 16.58
C TYR A 432 -14.66 -0.69 16.86
N ALA A 433 -15.19 0.09 15.91
CA ALA A 433 -16.41 0.86 16.12
C ALA A 433 -17.64 0.04 16.51
N ASP A 434 -17.84 -1.11 15.87
CA ASP A 434 -19.06 -1.91 16.06
C ASP A 434 -18.86 -3.14 16.97
N GLY A 435 -17.63 -3.42 17.41
CA GLY A 435 -17.39 -4.53 18.34
C GLY A 435 -15.93 -5.00 18.41
N ILE A 436 -15.74 -6.31 18.34
CA ILE A 436 -14.43 -6.96 18.42
C ILE A 436 -14.28 -7.90 17.22
N GLU A 437 -13.13 -7.87 16.57
CA GLU A 437 -12.77 -8.93 15.63
C GLU A 437 -11.76 -9.89 16.25
N ILE A 438 -11.93 -11.19 16.03
CA ILE A 438 -11.06 -12.25 16.55
C ILE A 438 -10.66 -13.18 15.41
N GLY A 439 -9.36 -13.43 15.23
CA GLY A 439 -8.92 -14.35 14.19
C GLY A 439 -7.43 -14.64 14.22
N PHE A 440 -6.88 -14.89 13.04
CA PHE A 440 -5.50 -15.31 12.86
C PHE A 440 -4.76 -14.47 11.84
N ASP A 441 -3.51 -14.17 12.18
CA ASP A 441 -2.45 -14.04 11.19
C ASP A 441 -1.91 -15.44 10.85
N LEU A 442 -1.82 -15.74 9.56
CA LEU A 442 -1.66 -17.09 9.01
C LEU A 442 -0.29 -17.24 8.35
N ASN A 443 0.56 -18.05 8.96
CA ASN A 443 1.97 -18.22 8.55
C ASN A 443 2.26 -19.68 8.16
N TYR A 444 1.48 -20.22 7.23
CA TYR A 444 1.64 -21.61 6.80
C TYR A 444 3.02 -21.86 6.20
N PRO A 445 3.66 -23.01 6.49
CA PRO A 445 4.89 -23.41 5.82
C PRO A 445 4.72 -23.53 4.31
N GLU A 446 5.80 -23.27 3.55
CA GLU A 446 5.78 -23.39 2.09
C GLU A 446 5.32 -24.80 1.65
N GLY A 447 4.26 -24.83 0.83
CA GLY A 447 3.70 -26.07 0.29
C GLY A 447 2.75 -26.81 1.24
N ASP A 448 2.34 -26.21 2.35
CA ASP A 448 1.23 -26.72 3.15
C ASP A 448 -0.04 -26.79 2.30
N ALA A 449 -0.79 -27.89 2.41
CA ALA A 449 -1.99 -28.10 1.62
C ALA A 449 -3.18 -27.25 2.10
N ASN A 450 -3.10 -26.72 3.32
CA ASN A 450 -4.12 -25.86 3.93
C ASN A 450 -3.78 -24.37 3.74
N ASP A 451 -2.63 -24.04 3.16
CA ASP A 451 -2.34 -22.67 2.72
C ASP A 451 -3.22 -22.33 1.50
N LEU A 452 -4.32 -21.64 1.78
CA LEU A 452 -5.26 -21.14 0.78
C LEU A 452 -4.88 -19.74 0.27
N GLY A 453 -3.72 -19.22 0.68
CA GLY A 453 -3.21 -17.92 0.30
C GLY A 453 -3.88 -16.77 1.05
N TYR A 454 -4.41 -16.98 2.25
CA TYR A 454 -4.82 -15.88 3.13
C TYR A 454 -3.64 -15.48 4.00
N ILE A 455 -3.41 -14.17 4.16
CA ILE A 455 -2.37 -13.65 5.05
C ILE A 455 -2.94 -13.56 6.46
N TRP A 456 -4.15 -13.01 6.58
CA TRP A 456 -4.87 -12.96 7.85
C TRP A 456 -6.37 -12.93 7.56
N VAL A 457 -7.14 -13.46 8.52
CA VAL A 457 -8.61 -13.47 8.51
C VAL A 457 -9.08 -13.24 9.94
N THR A 458 -10.10 -12.41 10.12
CA THR A 458 -10.70 -12.10 11.41
C THR A 458 -12.21 -12.21 11.32
N ALA A 459 -12.85 -12.76 12.36
CA ALA A 459 -14.29 -12.87 12.46
C ALA A 459 -14.84 -11.70 13.32
N PRO A 460 -15.79 -10.91 12.81
CA PRO A 460 -16.39 -9.83 13.56
C PRO A 460 -17.45 -10.33 14.54
N PHE A 461 -17.51 -9.68 15.70
CA PHE A 461 -18.54 -9.89 16.72
C PHE A 461 -19.02 -8.55 17.27
N GLU A 462 -20.34 -8.39 17.36
CA GLU A 462 -20.92 -7.33 18.18
C GLU A 462 -20.67 -7.63 19.68
N LEU A 463 -20.59 -6.59 20.52
CA LEU A 463 -20.35 -6.77 21.96
C LEU A 463 -21.44 -7.63 22.63
N GLU A 464 -22.69 -7.53 22.16
CA GLU A 464 -23.82 -8.30 22.66
C GLU A 464 -23.67 -9.81 22.37
N GLU A 465 -23.05 -10.18 21.24
CA GLU A 465 -22.80 -11.58 20.85
C GLU A 465 -21.76 -12.23 21.77
N LEU A 466 -20.83 -11.44 22.31
CA LEU A 466 -19.78 -11.92 23.20
C LEU A 466 -20.21 -12.00 24.67
N GLU A 467 -21.35 -11.42 25.08
CA GLU A 467 -21.80 -11.39 26.49
C GLU A 467 -21.78 -12.76 27.17
N ALA A 468 -22.18 -13.81 26.45
CA ALA A 468 -22.25 -15.17 26.98
C ALA A 468 -20.86 -15.82 27.16
N TYR A 469 -19.84 -15.27 26.52
CA TYR A 469 -18.48 -15.82 26.47
C TYR A 469 -17.46 -14.94 27.19
N GLN A 470 -17.84 -13.81 27.77
CA GLN A 470 -16.91 -12.92 28.46
C GLN A 470 -16.23 -13.65 29.65
N THR A 471 -14.91 -13.49 29.76
CA THR A 471 -14.17 -13.84 30.97
C THR A 471 -14.41 -12.79 32.08
N ASP A 472 -13.95 -13.09 33.30
CA ASP A 472 -13.94 -12.11 34.42
C ASP A 472 -12.85 -11.02 34.28
N SER A 473 -12.33 -10.79 33.07
CA SER A 473 -11.22 -9.86 32.80
C SER A 473 -11.64 -8.40 32.98
N GLU A 474 -10.74 -7.58 33.53
CA GLU A 474 -10.94 -6.13 33.65
C GLU A 474 -11.07 -5.43 32.28
N PHE A 475 -10.62 -6.07 31.20
CA PHE A 475 -10.81 -5.62 29.82
C PHE A 475 -12.25 -5.17 29.54
N TRP A 476 -13.24 -5.99 29.93
CA TRP A 476 -14.66 -5.72 29.67
C TRP A 476 -15.20 -4.49 30.41
N SER A 477 -14.50 -3.98 31.41
CA SER A 477 -14.86 -2.72 32.07
C SER A 477 -14.32 -1.48 31.37
N MET A 478 -13.36 -1.65 30.46
CA MET A 478 -12.66 -0.57 29.76
C MET A 478 -13.18 -0.34 28.34
N ILE A 479 -13.94 -1.30 27.82
CA ILE A 479 -14.65 -1.22 26.56
C ILE A 479 -16.16 -1.24 26.83
N GLY A 480 -16.94 -0.35 26.21
CA GLY A 480 -18.41 -0.39 26.30
C GLY A 480 -19.10 0.68 27.16
N ASN A 481 -18.71 1.95 27.06
CA ASN A 481 -19.64 3.07 27.28
C ASN A 481 -20.01 3.74 25.97
#